data_AF-A0A842SBU6-F1
#
_entry.id   AF-A0A842SBU6-F1
#
_cell.length_a   1.000
_cell.length_b   1.000
_cell.length_c   1.000
_cell.angle_alpha   90.00
_cell.angle_beta   90.00
_cell.angle_gamma   90.00
#
_symmetry.space_group_name_H-M   'P 1'
#
loop_
_entity.id
_entity.type
_entity.pdbx_description
1 polymer ?
#
loop_
_entity_poly.entity_id
_entity_poly.type
_entity_poly.pdbx_seq_one_letter_code
_entity_poly.pdbx_strand_id
1 'polypeptide(L)'
;MGNSKPIAFELAKRQKAISVAEFFEKNRHLLGFDNTKKALLTTVKEAVDNALDACEEANILPELHIEIIDFGDDRFRICVEDNGPGIVKKQIPHIFARLLYGSKFHVLKQARGQQGIGISASVMYGQLTTGRPAKIISKIGRDHKAVYTELKLDTKKNKPKILKQEEREWEKEHGTRIEIDLEGSYMRGSQSVDEYIKDTAIINPHATIIYTNPKAEQTIYPRATEKKPEEAKEIMPHPYGVELGILIKMLQATKHKTLQSFLMNEFSRVGRGTAKKICKNSTLLPKTKPRKISRDMAEKLIKGIKKTKIMNPQTDCISPIGHDLILKGIKKEIQAEFYTSTTRDPSVYRGNPFIIEAAIAYGGDLSADDSVQIMRFANRVPLLYQKGACAISESVIKTNWRNYKLRQSRNSYPTGPCVILVHMASTWVPFTSEAKEAIAHYPEIIKEIKLALQECGRDLGRYLAKKKRIKRELKKIDYISKYLPHVSIALKNILDLDDSQKDRLEEYLRAVLEKSRSMKLPEIKDAISNDKRLNGEDFKIKKK
;
A
#
# COMPACT_ATOMS: atom_id res chain seq x y z
N MET A 1 -23.17 49.33 46.72
CA MET A 1 -23.51 48.10 45.97
C MET A 1 -22.31 47.71 45.13
N GLY A 2 -21.47 46.79 45.65
CA GLY A 2 -20.30 46.29 44.95
C GLY A 2 -20.74 45.38 43.81
N ASN A 3 -20.53 45.83 42.57
CA ASN A 3 -20.87 45.08 41.36
C ASN A 3 -19.85 43.94 41.22
N SER A 4 -20.05 42.83 41.94
CA SER A 4 -19.21 41.64 41.77
C SER A 4 -19.38 41.16 40.34
N LYS A 5 -18.29 41.19 39.56
CA LYS A 5 -18.34 40.74 38.17
C LYS A 5 -18.85 39.29 38.18
N PRO A 6 -19.84 38.95 37.33
CA PRO A 6 -20.37 37.60 37.26
C PRO A 6 -19.24 36.57 37.14
N ILE A 7 -19.36 35.45 37.85
CA ILE A 7 -18.39 34.33 37.86
C ILE A 7 -18.04 33.89 36.42
N ALA A 8 -18.97 34.05 35.48
CA ALA A 8 -18.75 33.83 34.05
C ALA A 8 -17.56 34.63 33.47
N PHE A 9 -17.31 35.87 33.90
CA PHE A 9 -16.14 36.66 33.46
C PHE A 9 -14.83 36.14 34.02
N GLU A 10 -14.84 35.57 35.22
CA GLU A 10 -13.66 34.93 35.80
C GLU A 10 -13.38 33.57 35.16
N LEU A 11 -14.42 32.79 34.87
CA LEU A 11 -14.32 31.55 34.11
C LEU A 11 -13.88 31.80 32.66
N ALA A 12 -14.35 32.86 32.02
CA ALA A 12 -13.94 33.25 30.67
C ALA A 12 -12.44 33.58 30.60
N LYS A 13 -11.88 34.25 31.63
CA LYS A 13 -10.42 34.51 31.71
C LYS A 13 -9.58 33.23 31.79
N ARG A 14 -10.15 32.12 32.25
CA ARG A 14 -9.48 30.80 32.31
C ARG A 14 -9.53 30.06 30.97
N GLN A 15 -10.37 30.48 30.02
CA GLN A 15 -10.41 29.87 28.69
C GLN A 15 -9.14 30.23 27.92
N LYS A 16 -8.40 29.21 27.48
CA LYS A 16 -7.18 29.36 26.70
C LYS A 16 -7.31 28.56 25.40
N ALA A 17 -6.95 29.19 24.29
CA ALA A 17 -6.77 28.47 23.03
C ALA A 17 -5.45 27.68 23.09
N ILE A 18 -5.50 26.42 22.67
CA ILE A 18 -4.31 25.58 22.51
C ILE A 18 -3.89 25.57 21.05
N SER A 19 -2.58 25.52 20.82
CA SER A 19 -2.04 25.36 19.48
C SER A 19 -2.29 23.93 18.97
N VAL A 20 -2.27 23.73 17.65
CA VAL A 20 -2.36 22.40 17.04
C VAL A 20 -1.22 21.50 17.51
N ALA A 21 -0.01 22.04 17.65
CA ALA A 21 1.14 21.29 18.15
C ALA A 21 0.98 20.94 19.63
N GLU A 22 0.42 21.81 20.45
CA GLU A 22 0.11 21.51 21.85
C GLU A 22 -0.99 20.45 21.99
N PHE A 23 -1.98 20.46 21.10
CA PHE A 23 -3.02 19.43 21.05
C PHE A 23 -2.42 18.05 20.75
N PHE A 24 -1.51 17.97 19.77
CA PHE A 24 -0.88 16.70 19.41
C PHE A 24 0.21 16.24 20.39
N GLU A 25 0.88 17.17 21.05
CA GLU A 25 1.78 16.87 22.18
C GLU A 25 1.03 16.16 23.31
N LYS A 26 -0.20 16.60 23.61
CA LYS A 26 -1.08 15.95 24.59
C LYS A 26 -1.73 14.66 24.06
N ASN A 27 -1.95 14.57 22.75
CA ASN A 27 -2.65 13.46 22.10
C ASN A 27 -1.77 12.69 21.10
N ARG A 28 -0.58 12.28 21.54
CA ARG A 28 0.43 11.57 20.70
C ARG A 28 -0.11 10.30 20.02
N HIS A 29 -1.04 9.61 20.68
CA HIS A 29 -1.68 8.40 20.14
C HIS A 29 -2.43 8.64 18.82
N LEU A 30 -2.99 9.84 18.59
CA LEU A 30 -3.67 10.19 17.34
C LEU A 30 -2.72 10.22 16.14
N LEU A 31 -1.44 10.45 16.39
CA LEU A 31 -0.40 10.52 15.37
C LEU A 31 0.32 9.18 15.14
N GLY A 32 -0.13 8.10 15.79
CA GLY A 32 0.55 6.80 15.71
C GLY A 32 1.81 6.70 16.57
N PHE A 33 1.95 7.55 17.58
CA PHE A 33 2.99 7.48 18.63
C PHE A 33 2.36 7.02 19.95
N ASP A 34 1.69 5.86 19.92
CA ASP A 34 1.03 5.25 21.09
C ASP A 34 2.01 4.45 21.97
N ASN A 35 2.96 3.75 21.34
CA ASN A 35 3.98 2.92 21.97
C ASN A 35 5.34 3.08 21.27
N THR A 36 6.42 2.74 21.98
CA THR A 36 7.81 2.94 21.53
C THR A 36 8.15 2.16 20.26
N LYS A 37 7.63 0.93 20.10
CA LYS A 37 7.81 0.13 18.89
C LYS A 37 7.17 0.79 17.66
N LYS A 38 5.96 1.27 17.81
CA LYS A 38 5.21 1.94 16.75
C LYS A 38 5.79 3.31 16.43
N ALA A 39 6.27 4.05 17.43
CA ALA A 39 6.94 5.33 17.24
C ALA A 39 8.14 5.24 16.29
N LEU A 40 8.97 4.20 16.47
CA LEU A 40 10.10 3.90 15.58
C LEU A 40 9.61 3.65 14.14
N LEU A 41 8.63 2.76 13.97
CA LEU A 41 8.06 2.45 12.66
C LEU A 41 7.41 3.67 11.98
N THR A 42 6.57 4.40 12.69
CA THR A 42 5.87 5.58 12.17
C THR A 42 6.86 6.63 11.68
N THR A 43 7.98 6.81 12.38
CA THR A 43 9.02 7.76 11.96
C THR A 43 9.73 7.32 10.69
N VAL A 44 10.12 6.04 10.60
CA VAL A 44 10.71 5.49 9.37
C VAL A 44 9.71 5.58 8.22
N LYS A 45 8.45 5.20 8.45
CA LYS A 45 7.37 5.27 7.47
C LYS A 45 7.20 6.66 6.88
N GLU A 46 7.01 7.67 7.73
CA GLU A 46 6.80 9.05 7.27
C GLU A 46 8.03 9.64 6.58
N ALA A 47 9.25 9.28 6.99
CA ALA A 47 10.47 9.72 6.33
C ALA A 47 10.62 9.07 4.93
N VAL A 48 10.42 7.75 4.83
CA VAL A 48 10.50 7.00 3.57
C VAL A 48 9.41 7.44 2.58
N ASP A 49 8.17 7.62 3.05
CA ASP A 49 7.06 8.03 2.19
C ASP A 49 7.31 9.42 1.58
N ASN A 50 7.84 10.37 2.37
CA ASN A 50 8.19 11.70 1.86
C ASN A 50 9.37 11.67 0.88
N ALA A 51 10.37 10.82 1.14
CA ALA A 51 11.51 10.64 0.25
C ALA A 51 11.09 10.04 -1.11
N LEU A 52 10.23 9.01 -1.10
CA LEU A 52 9.67 8.42 -2.33
C LEU A 52 8.82 9.43 -3.10
N ASP A 53 7.93 10.15 -2.42
CA ASP A 53 7.09 11.18 -3.04
C ASP A 53 7.96 12.28 -3.68
N ALA A 54 9.02 12.74 -3.02
CA ALA A 54 9.91 13.78 -3.55
C ALA A 54 10.67 13.33 -4.80
N CYS A 55 11.13 12.07 -4.84
CA CYS A 55 11.77 11.50 -6.02
C CYS A 55 10.76 11.33 -7.18
N GLU A 56 9.57 10.81 -6.90
CA GLU A 56 8.52 10.59 -7.90
C GLU A 56 8.03 11.93 -8.50
N GLU A 57 7.81 12.97 -7.69
CA GLU A 57 7.41 14.30 -8.16
C GLU A 57 8.50 14.99 -9.00
N ALA A 58 9.78 14.71 -8.74
CA ALA A 58 10.90 15.20 -9.54
C ALA A 58 11.22 14.32 -10.75
N ASN A 59 10.46 13.25 -10.98
CA ASN A 59 10.71 12.27 -12.03
C ASN A 59 12.13 11.65 -11.91
N ILE A 60 12.60 11.38 -10.69
CA ILE A 60 13.89 10.73 -10.38
C ILE A 60 13.63 9.30 -9.91
N LEU A 61 14.46 8.34 -10.35
CA LEU A 61 14.37 6.97 -9.84
C LEU A 61 14.87 6.92 -8.38
N PRO A 62 14.02 6.56 -7.40
CA PRO A 62 14.39 6.66 -6.00
C PRO A 62 15.55 5.73 -5.64
N GLU A 63 16.49 6.27 -4.88
CA GLU A 63 17.52 5.55 -4.17
C GLU A 63 17.55 6.05 -2.72
N LEU A 64 17.15 5.19 -1.81
CA LEU A 64 17.02 5.52 -0.39
C LEU A 64 18.05 4.78 0.43
N HIS A 65 18.72 5.50 1.33
CA HIS A 65 19.60 4.95 2.34
C HIS A 65 18.94 5.17 3.71
N ILE A 66 18.59 4.07 4.37
CA ILE A 66 17.86 4.05 5.63
C ILE A 66 18.74 3.36 6.66
N GLU A 67 19.09 4.07 7.71
CA GLU A 67 19.94 3.56 8.77
C GLU A 67 19.27 3.82 10.12
N ILE A 68 19.21 2.80 10.95
CA ILE A 68 18.72 2.91 12.33
C ILE A 68 19.87 2.55 13.25
N ILE A 69 20.34 3.53 14.01
CA ILE A 69 21.48 3.39 14.93
C ILE A 69 20.93 3.27 16.35
N ASP A 70 21.33 2.24 17.07
CA ASP A 70 21.05 2.07 18.50
C ASP A 70 22.12 2.79 19.34
N PHE A 71 21.71 3.68 20.24
CA PHE A 71 22.59 4.38 21.17
C PHE A 71 22.56 3.80 22.59
N GLY A 72 21.79 2.74 22.84
CA GLY A 72 21.47 2.26 24.19
C GLY A 72 20.34 3.06 24.84
N ASP A 73 19.87 2.57 26.00
CA ASP A 73 18.77 3.17 26.78
C ASP A 73 17.48 3.41 25.98
N ASP A 74 17.10 2.46 25.12
CA ASP A 74 15.93 2.55 24.23
C ASP A 74 15.93 3.78 23.30
N ARG A 75 17.11 4.35 23.01
CA ARG A 75 17.27 5.51 22.12
C ARG A 75 17.84 5.09 20.78
N PHE A 76 17.14 5.51 19.73
CA PHE A 76 17.52 5.24 18.36
C PHE A 76 17.69 6.54 17.58
N ARG A 77 18.65 6.54 16.66
CA ARG A 77 18.72 7.55 15.59
C ARG A 77 18.30 6.95 14.29
N ILE A 78 17.27 7.56 13.70
CA ILE A 78 16.80 7.21 12.37
C ILE A 78 17.44 8.20 11.40
N CYS A 79 18.21 7.67 10.47
CA CYS A 79 18.75 8.38 9.33
C CYS A 79 18.02 7.92 8.07
N VAL A 80 17.41 8.86 7.34
CA VAL A 80 16.84 8.59 6.01
C VAL A 80 17.42 9.58 5.03
N GLU A 81 18.04 9.06 3.98
CA GLU A 81 18.68 9.84 2.93
C GLU A 81 18.12 9.45 1.57
N ASP A 82 17.83 10.45 0.76
CA ASP A 82 17.25 10.31 -0.58
C ASP A 82 18.09 11.01 -1.65
N ASN A 83 17.90 10.59 -2.90
CA ASN A 83 18.44 11.23 -4.09
C ASN A 83 17.39 12.13 -4.79
N GLY A 84 16.43 12.68 -4.05
CA GLY A 84 15.41 13.57 -4.58
C GLY A 84 15.96 14.95 -4.97
N PRO A 85 15.10 15.90 -5.37
CA PRO A 85 15.50 17.23 -5.83
C PRO A 85 16.09 18.13 -4.73
N GLY A 86 16.09 17.67 -3.47
CA GLY A 86 16.38 18.50 -2.31
C GLY A 86 15.28 19.50 -1.99
N ILE A 87 15.48 20.23 -0.90
CA ILE A 87 14.56 21.23 -0.36
C ILE A 87 15.25 22.59 -0.28
N VAL A 88 14.57 23.62 -0.77
CA VAL A 88 15.03 25.01 -0.71
C VAL A 88 15.19 25.47 0.74
N LYS A 89 16.32 26.13 1.06
CA LYS A 89 16.70 26.62 2.40
C LYS A 89 15.56 27.26 3.20
N LYS A 90 14.73 28.10 2.57
CA LYS A 90 13.61 28.80 3.21
C LYS A 90 12.45 27.88 3.63
N GLN A 91 12.28 26.74 2.95
CA GLN A 91 11.18 25.80 3.17
C GLN A 91 11.52 24.70 4.18
N ILE A 92 12.81 24.37 4.36
CA ILE A 92 13.28 23.32 5.29
C ILE A 92 12.61 23.44 6.68
N PRO A 93 12.64 24.62 7.36
CA PRO A 93 12.07 24.70 8.71
C PRO A 93 10.55 24.51 8.73
N HIS A 94 9.84 24.92 7.67
CA HIS A 94 8.40 24.81 7.60
C HIS A 94 7.93 23.39 7.28
N ILE A 95 8.67 22.63 6.48
CA ILE A 95 8.32 21.24 6.18
C ILE A 95 8.50 20.34 7.41
N PHE A 96 9.59 20.53 8.15
CA PHE A 96 9.98 19.64 9.24
C PHE A 96 9.58 20.09 10.65
N ALA A 97 9.30 21.37 10.87
CA ALA A 97 8.94 21.90 12.19
C ALA A 97 7.74 22.85 12.12
N ARG A 98 6.72 22.50 11.34
CA ARG A 98 5.40 23.13 11.37
C ARG A 98 4.31 22.11 11.01
N LEU A 99 3.42 21.85 11.95
CA LEU A 99 2.29 20.95 11.72
C LEU A 99 1.25 21.62 10.81
N LEU A 100 0.60 20.79 9.99
CA LEU A 100 -0.39 21.20 8.98
C LEU A 100 0.21 22.14 7.92
N TYR A 101 1.46 21.91 7.54
CA TYR A 101 2.15 22.65 6.48
C TYR A 101 2.54 21.71 5.35
N GLY A 102 2.26 22.11 4.11
CA GLY A 102 2.47 21.26 2.95
C GLY A 102 1.70 21.72 1.72
N SER A 103 2.11 21.23 0.56
CA SER A 103 1.49 21.52 -0.74
C SER A 103 0.25 20.66 -1.03
N LYS A 104 0.00 19.61 -0.24
CA LYS A 104 -0.96 18.53 -0.56
C LYS A 104 -2.39 18.75 0.01
N PHE A 105 -2.70 19.87 0.66
CA PHE A 105 -4.00 20.09 1.34
C PHE A 105 -5.18 20.45 0.45
N HIS A 106 -4.91 21.04 -0.71
CA HIS A 106 -5.95 21.63 -1.57
C HIS A 106 -6.11 20.91 -2.90
N VAL A 107 -5.31 19.87 -3.11
CA VAL A 107 -5.20 19.14 -4.38
C VAL A 107 -5.77 17.74 -4.22
N LEU A 108 -6.76 17.37 -5.03
CA LEU A 108 -7.23 15.99 -5.12
C LEU A 108 -6.39 15.24 -6.15
N LYS A 109 -5.24 14.71 -5.69
CA LYS A 109 -4.40 13.77 -6.44
C LYS A 109 -3.99 12.61 -5.53
N GLN A 110 -3.73 11.43 -6.09
CA GLN A 110 -3.15 10.34 -5.32
C GLN A 110 -1.79 10.74 -4.74
N ALA A 111 -1.60 10.52 -3.44
CA ALA A 111 -0.33 10.68 -2.74
C ALA A 111 -0.25 9.72 -1.54
N ARG A 112 0.97 9.41 -1.07
CA ARG A 112 1.20 8.63 0.16
C ARG A 112 0.77 9.41 1.40
N GLY A 113 1.16 10.69 1.46
CA GLY A 113 0.81 11.64 2.53
C GLY A 113 -0.32 12.61 2.16
N GLN A 114 -1.37 12.70 2.99
CA GLN A 114 -2.52 13.59 2.75
C GLN A 114 -2.55 14.88 3.57
N GLN A 115 -1.99 14.88 4.80
CA GLN A 115 -2.32 15.90 5.81
C GLN A 115 -1.15 16.79 6.22
N GLY A 116 0.06 16.66 5.65
CA GLY A 116 1.21 17.52 6.01
C GLY A 116 1.54 17.55 7.51
N ILE A 117 1.30 16.43 8.21
CA ILE A 117 1.53 16.26 9.66
C ILE A 117 2.73 15.33 9.92
N GLY A 118 2.90 14.30 9.09
CA GLY A 118 3.73 13.13 9.36
C GLY A 118 5.14 13.41 9.87
N ILE A 119 6.01 13.96 9.02
CA ILE A 119 7.41 14.16 9.40
C ILE A 119 7.58 15.19 10.53
N SER A 120 6.75 16.24 10.55
CA SER A 120 6.74 17.22 11.65
C SER A 120 6.32 16.59 12.99
N ALA A 121 5.42 15.60 12.96
CA ALA A 121 5.06 14.82 14.14
C ALA A 121 6.22 13.94 14.63
N SER A 122 6.99 13.32 13.72
CA SER A 122 8.22 12.59 14.07
C SER A 122 9.28 13.48 14.71
N VAL A 123 9.50 14.68 14.16
CA VAL A 123 10.40 15.68 14.75
C VAL A 123 9.92 16.12 16.14
N MET A 124 8.61 16.35 16.30
CA MET A 124 8.03 16.67 17.60
C MET A 124 8.23 15.53 18.61
N TYR A 125 7.97 14.28 18.21
CA TYR A 125 8.14 13.13 19.08
C TYR A 125 9.59 12.97 19.52
N GLY A 126 10.56 13.01 18.59
CA GLY A 126 11.98 12.94 18.91
C GLY A 126 12.43 14.05 19.85
N GLN A 127 11.96 15.28 19.64
CA GLN A 127 12.22 16.41 20.53
C GLN A 127 11.64 16.17 21.95
N LEU A 128 10.45 15.60 22.07
CA LEU A 128 9.81 15.36 23.36
C LEU A 128 10.47 14.24 24.15
N THR A 129 10.96 13.19 23.48
CA THR A 129 11.56 12.03 24.16
C THR A 129 13.06 12.22 24.43
N THR A 130 13.83 12.75 23.48
CA THR A 130 15.29 12.88 23.63
C THR A 130 15.76 14.30 23.93
N GLY A 131 14.92 15.31 23.69
CA GLY A 131 15.29 16.72 23.82
C GLY A 131 16.24 17.23 22.72
N ARG A 132 16.70 16.37 21.80
CA ARG A 132 17.65 16.72 20.74
C ARG A 132 16.93 17.34 19.54
N PRO A 133 17.58 18.26 18.80
CA PRO A 133 17.03 18.79 17.56
C PRO A 133 17.09 17.76 16.44
N ALA A 134 16.17 17.85 15.48
CA ALA A 134 16.30 17.12 14.22
C ALA A 134 17.38 17.78 13.37
N LYS A 135 18.19 16.97 12.69
CA LYS A 135 19.27 17.44 11.80
C LYS A 135 18.89 17.15 10.37
N ILE A 136 18.95 18.17 9.52
CA ILE A 136 18.57 18.07 8.11
C ILE A 136 19.75 18.56 7.28
N ILE A 137 20.15 17.77 6.28
CA ILE A 137 21.05 18.19 5.21
C ILE A 137 20.25 18.15 3.91
N SER A 138 20.29 19.23 3.13
CA SER A 138 19.58 19.30 1.85
C SER A 138 20.44 19.99 0.81
N LYS A 139 20.51 19.44 -0.40
CA LYS A 139 21.20 20.02 -1.56
C LYS A 139 20.30 19.97 -2.78
N ILE A 140 20.18 21.10 -3.46
CA ILE A 140 19.21 21.30 -4.55
C ILE A 140 19.81 21.09 -5.95
N GLY A 141 21.12 20.90 -6.06
CA GLY A 141 21.82 20.70 -7.32
C GLY A 141 23.34 20.82 -7.19
N ARG A 142 24.05 20.44 -8.27
CA ARG A 142 25.54 20.39 -8.32
C ARG A 142 26.19 21.72 -7.93
N ASP A 143 25.64 22.82 -8.42
CA ASP A 143 26.20 24.17 -8.24
C ASP A 143 25.83 24.82 -6.89
N HIS A 144 25.07 24.11 -6.05
CA HIS A 144 24.61 24.62 -4.77
C HIS A 144 25.30 23.88 -3.62
N LYS A 145 25.76 24.62 -2.61
CA LYS A 145 26.24 24.02 -1.36
C LYS A 145 25.08 23.37 -0.61
N ALA A 146 25.37 22.28 0.11
CA ALA A 146 24.36 21.64 0.94
C ALA A 146 24.06 22.52 2.17
N VAL A 147 22.80 22.61 2.57
CA VAL A 147 22.38 23.37 3.74
C VAL A 147 22.14 22.39 4.89
N TYR A 148 22.96 22.51 5.94
CA TYR A 148 22.76 21.83 7.21
C TYR A 148 21.90 22.70 8.13
N THR A 149 20.80 22.15 8.66
CA THR A 149 19.90 22.85 9.58
C THR A 149 19.56 21.96 10.78
N GLU A 150 19.72 22.51 11.99
CA GLU A 150 19.22 21.92 13.23
C GLU A 150 17.95 22.65 13.68
N LEU A 151 16.87 21.88 13.85
CA LEU A 151 15.54 22.45 14.07
C LEU A 151 14.77 21.79 15.22
N LYS A 152 14.00 22.63 15.90
CA LYS A 152 13.03 22.28 16.94
C LYS A 152 11.66 22.87 16.60
N LEU A 153 10.59 22.24 17.08
CA LEU A 153 9.22 22.76 16.98
C LEU A 153 8.87 23.50 18.28
N ASP A 154 8.44 24.76 18.17
CA ASP A 154 7.76 25.47 19.26
C ASP A 154 6.29 25.01 19.28
N THR A 155 5.96 24.14 20.23
CA THR A 155 4.61 23.56 20.34
C THR A 155 3.55 24.57 20.77
N LYS A 156 3.91 25.68 21.42
CA LYS A 156 2.96 26.73 21.81
C LYS A 156 2.53 27.59 20.62
N LYS A 157 3.46 27.90 19.71
CA LYS A 157 3.20 28.76 18.55
C LYS A 157 2.99 28.00 17.24
N ASN A 158 3.24 26.69 17.21
CA ASN A 158 3.33 25.89 15.99
C ASN A 158 4.25 26.55 14.94
N LYS A 159 5.46 26.91 15.37
CA LYS A 159 6.48 27.55 14.52
C LYS A 159 7.83 26.85 14.67
N PRO A 160 8.64 26.82 13.60
CA PRO A 160 9.98 26.27 13.67
C PRO A 160 10.91 27.19 14.47
N LYS A 161 11.79 26.58 15.26
CA LYS A 161 12.91 27.21 15.95
C LYS A 161 14.21 26.64 15.39
N ILE A 162 14.93 27.46 14.63
CA ILE A 162 16.23 27.10 14.05
C ILE A 162 17.29 27.32 15.14
N LEU A 163 18.09 26.29 15.42
CA LEU A 163 19.21 26.37 16.37
C LEU A 163 20.53 26.65 15.66
N LYS A 164 20.74 25.96 14.54
CA LYS A 164 21.94 26.09 13.72
C LYS A 164 21.55 26.00 12.24
N GLN A 165 22.14 26.84 11.41
CA GLN A 165 22.01 26.73 9.96
C GLN A 165 23.32 27.15 9.30
N GLU A 166 23.96 26.22 8.59
CA GLU A 166 25.25 26.43 7.93
C GLU A 166 25.30 25.73 6.57
N GLU A 167 26.25 26.12 5.74
CA GLU A 167 26.50 25.46 4.46
C GLU A 167 27.62 24.42 4.65
N ARG A 168 27.43 23.23 4.08
CA ARG A 168 28.40 22.13 4.11
C ARG A 168 28.67 21.62 2.71
N GLU A 169 29.86 21.06 2.54
CA GLU A 169 30.16 20.27 1.36
C GLU A 169 29.50 18.90 1.51
N TRP A 170 28.89 18.44 0.42
CA TRP A 170 28.26 17.14 0.32
C TRP A 170 28.48 16.62 -1.10
N GLU A 171 29.06 15.43 -1.20
CA GLU A 171 29.51 14.84 -2.47
C GLU A 171 28.36 14.57 -3.44
N LYS A 172 27.16 14.29 -2.93
CA LYS A 172 25.97 14.03 -3.75
C LYS A 172 25.56 15.27 -4.55
N GLU A 173 24.95 15.07 -5.72
CA GLU A 173 24.53 16.17 -6.59
C GLU A 173 23.31 16.90 -6.04
N HIS A 174 22.32 16.14 -5.57
CA HIS A 174 21.09 16.62 -4.97
C HIS A 174 20.56 15.55 -4.01
N GLY A 175 19.71 15.95 -3.08
CA GLY A 175 19.06 15.04 -2.14
C GLY A 175 18.73 15.69 -0.81
N THR A 176 18.11 14.91 0.06
CA THR A 176 17.85 15.28 1.45
C THR A 176 18.27 14.14 2.38
N ARG A 177 18.91 14.48 3.49
CA ARG A 177 19.18 13.56 4.61
C ARG A 177 18.52 14.11 5.86
N ILE A 178 17.76 13.26 6.54
CA ILE A 178 17.12 13.55 7.81
C ILE A 178 17.70 12.66 8.90
N GLU A 179 17.96 13.24 10.07
CA GLU A 179 18.34 12.51 11.27
C GLU A 179 17.42 12.92 12.42
N ILE A 180 16.74 11.94 13.00
CA ILE A 180 15.84 12.12 14.15
C ILE A 180 16.24 11.16 15.25
N ASP A 181 16.58 11.72 16.41
CA ASP A 181 16.84 10.98 17.65
C ASP A 181 15.53 10.82 18.42
N LEU A 182 15.11 9.58 18.68
CA LEU A 182 13.86 9.28 19.40
C LEU A 182 14.01 8.10 20.36
N GLU A 183 13.07 7.99 21.29
CA GLU A 183 12.93 6.82 22.16
C GLU A 183 12.00 5.80 21.48
N GLY A 184 12.48 4.58 21.31
CA GLY A 184 11.84 3.54 20.51
C GLY A 184 12.17 2.14 21.00
N SER A 185 11.58 1.12 20.37
CA SER A 185 11.94 -0.27 20.65
C SER A 185 12.02 -1.04 19.34
N TYR A 186 13.14 -1.70 19.09
CA TYR A 186 13.34 -2.52 17.89
C TYR A 186 13.08 -4.00 18.20
N MET A 187 12.07 -4.56 17.53
CA MET A 187 11.74 -5.98 17.60
C MET A 187 11.45 -6.52 16.22
N ARG A 188 11.96 -7.70 15.90
CA ARG A 188 11.65 -8.42 14.65
C ARG A 188 10.23 -9.00 14.69
N GLY A 189 9.63 -9.18 13.51
CA GLY A 189 8.34 -9.84 13.32
C GLY A 189 7.44 -9.13 12.30
N SER A 190 6.20 -9.60 12.15
CA SER A 190 5.26 -9.12 11.11
C SER A 190 4.78 -7.65 11.25
N GLN A 191 5.17 -6.98 12.33
CA GLN A 191 4.90 -5.57 12.59
C GLN A 191 6.21 -4.79 12.86
N SER A 192 7.34 -5.32 12.38
CA SER A 192 8.64 -4.66 12.53
C SER A 192 8.89 -3.64 11.42
N VAL A 193 9.92 -2.82 11.64
CA VAL A 193 10.43 -1.91 10.62
C VAL A 193 10.99 -2.69 9.43
N ASP A 194 11.60 -3.86 9.66
CA ASP A 194 12.16 -4.68 8.58
C ASP A 194 11.06 -5.13 7.60
N GLU A 195 9.92 -5.59 8.13
CA GLU A 195 8.77 -6.00 7.29
C GLU A 195 8.19 -4.80 6.53
N TYR A 196 8.14 -3.62 7.15
CA TYR A 196 7.72 -2.40 6.47
C TYR A 196 8.61 -2.06 5.27
N ILE A 197 9.94 -2.12 5.45
CA ILE A 197 10.89 -1.84 4.38
C ILE A 197 10.78 -2.87 3.26
N LYS A 198 10.65 -4.16 3.61
CA LYS A 198 10.42 -5.23 2.65
C LYS A 198 9.13 -5.02 1.85
N ASP A 199 8.01 -4.75 2.52
CA ASP A 199 6.72 -4.46 1.88
C ASP A 199 6.81 -3.21 0.98
N THR A 200 7.56 -2.19 1.41
CA THR A 200 7.81 -0.97 0.65
C THR A 200 8.62 -1.26 -0.62
N ALA A 201 9.62 -2.15 -0.56
CA ALA A 201 10.39 -2.58 -1.73
C ALA A 201 9.55 -3.38 -2.73
N ILE A 202 8.60 -4.19 -2.26
CA ILE A 202 7.69 -4.97 -3.12
C ILE A 202 6.74 -4.05 -3.90
N ILE A 203 6.14 -3.07 -3.21
CA ILE A 203 5.11 -2.22 -3.79
C ILE A 203 5.69 -1.08 -4.65
N ASN A 204 6.99 -0.78 -4.50
CA ASN A 204 7.73 0.23 -5.26
C ASN A 204 8.89 -0.40 -6.04
N PRO A 205 8.60 -1.16 -7.10
CA PRO A 205 9.63 -1.91 -7.83
C PRO A 205 10.64 -1.03 -8.57
N HIS A 206 10.37 0.27 -8.72
CA HIS A 206 11.28 1.26 -9.31
C HIS A 206 12.29 1.84 -8.31
N ALA A 207 12.11 1.61 -7.01
CA ALA A 207 12.97 2.14 -5.97
C ALA A 207 14.09 1.17 -5.60
N THR A 208 15.27 1.71 -5.33
CA THR A 208 16.36 1.00 -4.64
C THR A 208 16.35 1.42 -3.18
N ILE A 209 16.31 0.47 -2.25
CA ILE A 209 16.33 0.75 -0.81
C ILE A 209 17.51 0.01 -0.18
N ILE A 210 18.41 0.76 0.44
CA ILE A 210 19.53 0.24 1.22
C ILE A 210 19.17 0.44 2.69
N TYR A 211 19.01 -0.64 3.42
CA TYR A 211 18.55 -0.63 4.80
C TYR A 211 19.60 -1.23 5.74
N THR A 212 20.06 -0.45 6.71
CA THR A 212 20.92 -0.90 7.80
C THR A 212 20.09 -0.93 9.09
N ASN A 213 19.93 -2.13 9.65
CA ASN A 213 19.18 -2.31 10.89
C ASN A 213 20.00 -1.94 12.15
N PRO A 214 19.39 -1.87 13.34
CA PRO A 214 20.11 -1.56 14.59
C PRO A 214 21.24 -2.52 14.96
N LYS A 215 21.27 -3.72 14.36
CA LYS A 215 22.35 -4.71 14.55
C LYS A 215 23.47 -4.55 13.53
N ALA A 216 23.50 -3.45 12.79
CA ALA A 216 24.43 -3.17 11.69
C ALA A 216 24.39 -4.19 10.54
N GLU A 217 23.29 -4.96 10.41
CA GLU A 217 23.08 -5.80 9.23
C GLU A 217 22.51 -4.95 8.10
N GLN A 218 23.21 -4.93 6.96
CA GLN A 218 22.77 -4.22 5.77
C GLN A 218 22.03 -5.16 4.82
N THR A 219 20.85 -4.74 4.38
CA THR A 219 20.07 -5.40 3.33
C THR A 219 19.85 -4.43 2.18
N ILE A 220 20.13 -4.89 0.96
CA ILE A 220 19.95 -4.10 -0.26
C ILE A 220 18.76 -4.66 -1.02
N TYR A 221 17.78 -3.80 -1.28
CA TYR A 221 16.62 -4.08 -2.10
C TYR A 221 16.78 -3.34 -3.45
N PRO A 222 17.38 -3.95 -4.49
CA PRO A 222 17.62 -3.29 -5.77
C PRO A 222 16.32 -3.05 -6.56
N ARG A 223 16.22 -1.99 -7.37
CA ARG A 223 15.04 -1.81 -8.23
C ARG A 223 14.85 -2.97 -9.21
N ALA A 224 13.61 -3.40 -9.41
CA ALA A 224 13.21 -4.40 -10.41
C ALA A 224 12.85 -3.78 -11.77
N THR A 225 12.66 -2.46 -11.84
CA THR A 225 12.37 -1.76 -13.09
C THR A 225 12.93 -0.34 -13.08
N GLU A 226 13.20 0.19 -14.26
CA GLU A 226 13.48 1.62 -14.48
C GLU A 226 12.26 2.38 -15.00
N LYS A 227 11.13 1.68 -15.24
CA LYS A 227 9.88 2.30 -15.64
C LYS A 227 9.32 3.07 -14.45
N LYS A 228 9.25 4.39 -14.58
CA LYS A 228 8.70 5.28 -13.57
C LYS A 228 7.17 5.18 -13.56
N PRO A 229 6.53 5.38 -12.39
CA PRO A 229 5.09 5.48 -12.32
C PRO A 229 4.55 6.69 -13.09
N GLU A 230 3.32 6.58 -13.60
CA GLU A 230 2.65 7.72 -14.22
C GLU A 230 2.29 8.77 -13.18
N GLU A 231 2.47 10.05 -13.49
CA GLU A 231 2.16 11.13 -12.55
C GLU A 231 0.64 11.34 -12.46
N ALA A 232 0.11 11.32 -11.24
CA ALA A 232 -1.30 11.58 -10.98
C ALA A 232 -1.62 13.07 -11.21
N LYS A 233 -2.62 13.35 -12.04
CA LYS A 233 -3.06 14.72 -12.32
C LYS A 233 -4.01 15.24 -11.23
N GLU A 234 -3.91 16.53 -10.93
CA GLU A 234 -4.86 17.21 -10.08
C GLU A 234 -6.24 17.26 -10.73
N ILE A 235 -7.28 16.94 -9.96
CA ILE A 235 -8.68 17.05 -10.39
C ILE A 235 -9.52 17.89 -9.43
N MET A 236 -10.61 18.43 -9.96
CA MET A 236 -11.65 19.08 -9.16
C MET A 236 -12.53 18.05 -8.44
N PRO A 237 -13.09 18.41 -7.27
CA PRO A 237 -13.96 17.53 -6.51
C PRO A 237 -15.18 17.08 -7.33
N HIS A 238 -15.57 15.82 -7.16
CA HIS A 238 -16.78 15.31 -7.79
C HIS A 238 -18.02 15.69 -6.96
N PRO A 239 -19.15 16.12 -7.57
CA PRO A 239 -20.34 16.57 -6.84
C PRO A 239 -20.90 15.56 -5.83
N TYR A 240 -20.84 14.26 -6.13
CA TYR A 240 -21.31 13.21 -5.21
C TYR A 240 -20.51 13.09 -3.91
N GLY A 241 -19.28 13.61 -3.87
CA GLY A 241 -18.39 13.51 -2.71
C GLY A 241 -18.42 14.71 -1.78
N VAL A 242 -19.13 15.77 -2.14
CA VAL A 242 -19.11 17.02 -1.38
C VAL A 242 -20.20 17.04 -0.32
N GLU A 243 -19.78 17.26 0.93
CA GLU A 243 -20.66 17.42 2.08
C GLU A 243 -21.20 18.85 2.20
N LEU A 244 -22.26 19.03 2.98
CA LEU A 244 -22.95 20.32 3.15
C LEU A 244 -22.01 21.43 3.61
N GLY A 245 -21.17 21.18 4.62
CA GLY A 245 -20.23 22.17 5.14
C GLY A 245 -19.19 22.62 4.12
N ILE A 246 -18.66 21.66 3.33
CA ILE A 246 -17.69 21.95 2.26
C ILE A 246 -18.38 22.73 1.15
N LEU A 247 -19.57 22.32 0.73
CA LEU A 247 -20.36 23.03 -0.28
C LEU A 247 -20.63 24.49 0.11
N ILE A 248 -21.01 24.74 1.38
CA ILE A 248 -21.22 26.11 1.88
C ILE A 248 -19.92 26.92 1.82
N LYS A 249 -18.79 26.35 2.26
CA LYS A 249 -17.48 27.01 2.15
C LYS A 249 -17.12 27.33 0.69
N MET A 250 -17.34 26.39 -0.23
CA MET A 250 -17.11 26.60 -1.66
C MET A 250 -18.01 27.72 -2.23
N LEU A 251 -19.29 27.73 -1.86
CA LEU A 251 -20.26 28.77 -2.28
C LEU A 251 -19.90 30.17 -1.76
N GLN A 252 -19.27 30.26 -0.59
CA GLN A 252 -18.79 31.51 -0.01
C GLN A 252 -17.48 31.98 -0.67
N ALA A 253 -16.54 31.05 -0.89
CA ALA A 253 -15.21 31.32 -1.43
C ALA A 253 -15.21 31.60 -2.95
N THR A 254 -16.17 31.04 -3.69
CA THR A 254 -16.18 31.12 -5.15
C THR A 254 -16.23 32.57 -5.67
N LYS A 255 -15.60 32.77 -6.82
CA LYS A 255 -15.60 34.04 -7.58
C LYS A 255 -16.74 34.09 -8.61
N HIS A 256 -17.43 32.97 -8.85
CA HIS A 256 -18.46 32.89 -9.90
C HIS A 256 -19.76 33.60 -9.51
N LYS A 257 -20.37 34.30 -10.48
CA LYS A 257 -21.57 35.12 -10.27
C LYS A 257 -22.88 34.33 -10.31
N THR A 258 -22.89 33.14 -10.93
CA THR A 258 -24.09 32.31 -11.11
C THR A 258 -23.85 30.89 -10.60
N LEU A 259 -24.91 30.27 -10.06
CA LEU A 259 -24.89 28.89 -9.59
C LEU A 259 -24.52 27.92 -10.71
N GLN A 260 -24.98 28.17 -11.93
CA GLN A 260 -24.60 27.36 -13.08
C GLN A 260 -23.09 27.39 -13.36
N SER A 261 -22.47 28.57 -13.33
CA SER A 261 -21.02 28.71 -13.56
C SER A 261 -20.22 28.09 -12.43
N PHE A 262 -20.68 28.25 -11.19
CA PHE A 262 -20.09 27.58 -10.02
C PHE A 262 -20.07 26.06 -10.20
N LEU A 263 -21.22 25.46 -10.54
CA LEU A 263 -21.33 24.02 -10.72
C LEU A 263 -20.44 23.49 -11.86
N MET A 264 -20.23 24.26 -12.93
CA MET A 264 -19.41 23.84 -14.07
C MET A 264 -17.90 23.96 -13.85
N ASN A 265 -17.46 24.96 -13.08
CA ASN A 265 -16.04 25.31 -12.98
C ASN A 265 -15.38 24.86 -11.68
N GLU A 266 -16.15 24.48 -10.66
CA GLU A 266 -15.61 24.08 -9.35
C GLU A 266 -15.75 22.56 -9.12
N PHE A 267 -16.46 21.86 -10.02
CA PHE A 267 -16.67 20.42 -9.93
C PHE A 267 -16.25 19.71 -11.22
N SER A 268 -15.72 18.50 -11.06
CA SER A 268 -15.41 17.64 -12.19
C SER A 268 -16.68 17.08 -12.84
N ARG A 269 -16.63 16.90 -14.18
CA ARG A 269 -17.68 16.24 -14.99
C ARG A 269 -19.07 16.89 -14.96
N VAL A 270 -19.17 18.17 -14.61
CA VAL A 270 -20.43 18.93 -14.67
C VAL A 270 -20.48 19.82 -15.91
N GLY A 271 -21.15 19.35 -16.95
CA GLY A 271 -21.45 20.15 -18.14
C GLY A 271 -22.64 21.10 -17.96
N ARG A 272 -22.86 21.96 -18.95
CA ARG A 272 -23.98 22.92 -18.98
C ARG A 272 -25.35 22.26 -18.81
N GLY A 273 -25.56 21.10 -19.46
CA GLY A 273 -26.80 20.32 -19.36
C GLY A 273 -27.01 19.72 -17.97
N THR A 274 -25.96 19.13 -17.39
CA THR A 274 -25.99 18.54 -16.05
C THR A 274 -26.24 19.61 -14.99
N ALA A 275 -25.56 20.76 -15.07
CA ALA A 275 -25.79 21.88 -14.15
C ALA A 275 -27.24 22.36 -14.18
N LYS A 276 -27.87 22.49 -15.36
CA LYS A 276 -29.30 22.82 -15.48
C LYS A 276 -30.19 21.76 -14.84
N LYS A 277 -29.90 20.47 -15.03
CA LYS A 277 -30.64 19.37 -14.41
C LYS A 277 -30.52 19.39 -12.88
N ILE A 278 -29.32 19.66 -12.35
CA ILE A 278 -29.06 19.80 -10.91
C ILE A 278 -29.91 20.94 -10.34
N CYS A 279 -29.89 22.12 -10.97
CA CYS A 279 -30.69 23.27 -10.58
C CYS A 279 -32.20 22.98 -10.63
N LYS A 280 -32.68 22.28 -11.67
CA LYS A 280 -34.09 21.88 -11.78
C LYS A 280 -34.51 20.93 -10.65
N ASN A 281 -33.67 19.94 -10.35
CA ASN A 281 -33.94 18.94 -9.30
C ASN A 281 -33.83 19.52 -7.88
N SER A 282 -33.08 20.61 -7.71
CA SER A 282 -32.96 21.33 -6.43
C SER A 282 -33.96 22.47 -6.28
N THR A 283 -34.80 22.73 -7.29
CA THR A 283 -35.75 23.85 -7.33
C THR A 283 -35.06 25.21 -7.16
N LEU A 284 -33.84 25.33 -7.72
CA LEU A 284 -33.04 26.56 -7.69
C LEU A 284 -32.87 27.13 -9.10
N LEU A 285 -32.87 28.45 -9.20
CA LEU A 285 -32.63 29.13 -10.47
C LEU A 285 -31.13 29.07 -10.84
N PRO A 286 -30.77 28.74 -12.09
CA PRO A 286 -29.38 28.71 -12.54
C PRO A 286 -28.63 30.05 -12.38
N LYS A 287 -29.38 31.16 -12.40
CA LYS A 287 -28.87 32.53 -12.26
C LYS A 287 -28.69 32.98 -10.80
N THR A 288 -29.11 32.18 -9.81
CA THR A 288 -28.94 32.52 -8.39
C THR A 288 -27.47 32.74 -8.07
N LYS A 289 -27.17 33.76 -7.26
CA LYS A 289 -25.80 34.06 -6.82
C LYS A 289 -25.34 33.03 -5.79
N PRO A 290 -24.18 32.37 -5.96
CA PRO A 290 -23.67 31.37 -5.02
C PRO A 290 -23.61 31.84 -3.56
N ARG A 291 -23.14 33.06 -3.33
CA ARG A 291 -23.01 33.65 -1.97
C ARG A 291 -24.34 33.94 -1.27
N LYS A 292 -25.46 33.96 -2.00
CA LYS A 292 -26.81 34.17 -1.42
C LYS A 292 -27.52 32.87 -1.06
N ILE A 293 -26.88 31.72 -1.28
CA ILE A 293 -27.46 30.41 -0.97
C ILE A 293 -27.44 30.20 0.55
N SER A 294 -28.61 30.04 1.13
CA SER A 294 -28.79 29.71 2.55
C SER A 294 -28.47 28.23 2.79
N ARG A 295 -28.34 27.85 4.06
CA ARG A 295 -28.14 26.45 4.47
C ARG A 295 -29.21 25.52 3.89
N ASP A 296 -30.48 25.91 3.94
CA ASP A 296 -31.60 25.09 3.44
C ASP A 296 -31.56 24.95 1.91
N MET A 297 -31.18 26.02 1.21
CA MET A 297 -30.97 25.97 -0.24
C MET A 297 -29.79 25.06 -0.61
N ALA A 298 -28.70 25.08 0.17
CA ALA A 298 -27.57 24.18 -0.03
C ALA A 298 -27.94 22.71 0.21
N GLU A 299 -28.80 22.41 1.19
CA GLU A 299 -29.31 21.05 1.40
C GLU A 299 -30.17 20.58 0.22
N LYS A 300 -31.05 21.45 -0.30
CA LYS A 300 -31.81 21.18 -1.53
C LYS A 300 -30.89 20.93 -2.72
N LEU A 301 -29.78 21.67 -2.82
CA LEU A 301 -28.78 21.49 -3.87
C LEU A 301 -28.12 20.11 -3.79
N ILE A 302 -27.73 19.64 -2.60
CA ILE A 302 -27.17 18.28 -2.40
C ILE A 302 -28.19 17.19 -2.76
N LYS A 303 -29.44 17.34 -2.33
CA LYS A 303 -30.51 16.41 -2.70
C LYS A 303 -30.71 16.40 -4.23
N GLY A 304 -30.62 17.56 -4.87
CA GLY A 304 -30.65 17.69 -6.34
C GLY A 304 -29.49 16.98 -7.03
N ILE A 305 -28.26 17.13 -6.51
CA ILE A 305 -27.05 16.45 -7.02
C ILE A 305 -27.21 14.94 -6.95
N LYS A 306 -27.64 14.38 -5.80
CA LYS A 306 -27.84 12.93 -5.63
C LYS A 306 -28.88 12.34 -6.58
N LYS A 307 -29.92 13.12 -6.94
CA LYS A 307 -30.97 12.69 -7.89
C LYS A 307 -30.51 12.74 -9.35
N THR A 308 -29.58 13.63 -9.70
CA THR A 308 -29.05 13.70 -11.06
C THR A 308 -28.03 12.62 -11.32
N LYS A 309 -28.11 11.94 -12.47
CA LYS A 309 -27.06 11.05 -12.98
C LYS A 309 -25.92 11.89 -13.55
N ILE A 310 -24.74 11.81 -12.92
CA ILE A 310 -23.51 12.50 -13.31
C ILE A 310 -22.53 11.44 -13.81
N MET A 311 -21.69 11.80 -14.78
CA MET A 311 -20.64 10.92 -15.28
C MET A 311 -19.60 10.66 -14.18
N ASN A 312 -19.03 9.46 -14.16
CA ASN A 312 -17.98 9.13 -13.19
C ASN A 312 -16.78 10.10 -13.30
N PRO A 313 -16.10 10.40 -12.16
CA PRO A 313 -14.89 11.22 -12.14
C PRO A 313 -13.81 10.70 -13.10
N GLN A 314 -12.90 11.59 -13.49
CA GLN A 314 -11.71 11.21 -14.26
C GLN A 314 -10.82 10.28 -13.42
N THR A 315 -10.13 9.37 -14.10
CA THR A 315 -9.28 8.35 -13.49
C THR A 315 -7.81 8.73 -13.51
N ASP A 316 -7.45 9.75 -14.30
CA ASP A 316 -6.09 10.31 -14.45
C ASP A 316 -5.50 10.87 -13.14
N CYS A 317 -6.32 11.02 -12.10
CA CYS A 317 -5.89 11.43 -10.77
C CYS A 317 -5.37 10.27 -9.90
N ILE A 318 -5.38 9.05 -10.44
CA ILE A 318 -4.90 7.84 -9.79
C ILE A 318 -3.77 7.27 -10.64
N SER A 319 -2.67 6.96 -9.98
CA SER A 319 -1.52 6.24 -10.51
C SER A 319 -1.50 4.83 -9.87
N PRO A 320 -2.17 3.84 -10.48
CA PRO A 320 -2.04 2.44 -10.03
C PRO A 320 -0.61 1.95 -10.23
N ILE A 321 -0.27 0.79 -9.66
CA ILE A 321 1.07 0.19 -9.86
C ILE A 321 1.07 -0.56 -11.20
N GLY A 322 -0.01 -1.27 -11.50
CA GLY A 322 -0.15 -2.09 -12.69
C GLY A 322 0.24 -3.54 -12.44
N HIS A 323 -0.52 -4.44 -13.08
CA HIS A 323 -0.40 -5.89 -12.93
C HIS A 323 1.05 -6.41 -13.14
N ASP A 324 1.75 -5.94 -14.16
CA ASP A 324 3.14 -6.33 -14.46
C ASP A 324 4.13 -5.92 -13.38
N LEU A 325 4.00 -4.70 -12.87
CA LEU A 325 4.91 -4.14 -11.86
C LEU A 325 4.70 -4.82 -10.51
N ILE A 326 3.46 -5.13 -10.14
CA ILE A 326 3.16 -5.94 -8.95
C ILE A 326 3.79 -7.33 -9.04
N LEU A 327 3.72 -7.99 -10.20
CA LEU A 327 4.35 -9.31 -10.39
C LEU A 327 5.87 -9.24 -10.25
N LYS A 328 6.51 -8.20 -10.81
CA LYS A 328 7.96 -7.99 -10.67
C LYS A 328 8.35 -7.75 -9.21
N GLY A 329 7.60 -6.94 -8.48
CA GLY A 329 7.83 -6.67 -7.06
C GLY A 329 7.73 -7.91 -6.19
N ILE A 330 6.69 -8.72 -6.39
CA ILE A 330 6.50 -9.96 -5.63
C ILE A 330 7.57 -11.01 -5.98
N LYS A 331 7.88 -11.21 -7.27
CA LYS A 331 8.90 -12.18 -7.72
C LYS A 331 10.29 -11.88 -7.17
N LYS A 332 10.59 -10.60 -6.95
CA LYS A 332 11.87 -10.15 -6.42
C LYS A 332 12.08 -10.59 -4.97
N GLU A 333 11.08 -10.42 -4.11
CA GLU A 333 11.23 -10.61 -2.66
C GLU A 333 10.63 -11.93 -2.12
N ILE A 334 9.70 -12.54 -2.85
CA ILE A 334 8.98 -13.73 -2.41
C ILE A 334 9.25 -14.84 -3.42
N GLN A 335 9.97 -15.88 -2.99
CA GLN A 335 10.20 -17.08 -3.77
C GLN A 335 8.98 -18.01 -3.70
N ALA A 336 8.28 -18.12 -4.82
CA ALA A 336 7.08 -18.92 -4.99
C ALA A 336 7.08 -19.61 -6.35
N GLU A 337 6.26 -20.65 -6.50
CA GLU A 337 6.15 -21.41 -7.76
C GLU A 337 5.21 -20.73 -8.77
N PHE A 338 4.20 -20.05 -8.26
CA PHE A 338 3.14 -19.45 -9.07
C PHE A 338 2.83 -18.03 -8.61
N TYR A 339 2.62 -17.14 -9.58
CA TYR A 339 2.28 -15.74 -9.36
C TYR A 339 1.15 -15.34 -10.31
N THR A 340 0.16 -14.61 -9.80
CA THR A 340 -0.88 -13.95 -10.59
C THR A 340 -1.14 -12.55 -10.01
N SER A 341 -1.51 -11.60 -10.87
CA SER A 341 -1.94 -10.26 -10.48
C SER A 341 -3.09 -9.80 -11.36
N THR A 342 -3.89 -8.88 -10.83
CA THR A 342 -4.96 -8.19 -11.57
C THR A 342 -5.00 -6.73 -11.15
N THR A 343 -5.25 -5.84 -12.11
CA THR A 343 -5.57 -4.43 -11.90
C THR A 343 -6.97 -4.23 -12.42
N ARG A 344 -7.91 -3.88 -11.53
CA ARG A 344 -9.32 -3.71 -11.87
C ARG A 344 -9.61 -2.37 -12.52
N ASP A 345 -10.77 -2.26 -13.15
CA ASP A 345 -11.27 -0.99 -13.66
C ASP A 345 -11.56 0.00 -12.51
N PRO A 346 -11.37 1.31 -12.72
CA PRO A 346 -11.64 2.32 -11.72
C PRO A 346 -13.11 2.33 -11.29
N SER A 347 -13.33 2.28 -9.97
CA SER A 347 -14.63 2.39 -9.33
C SER A 347 -14.73 3.69 -8.52
N VAL A 348 -15.91 4.03 -8.01
CA VAL A 348 -16.13 5.31 -7.32
C VAL A 348 -16.84 5.06 -6.00
N TYR A 349 -16.35 5.67 -4.92
CA TYR A 349 -17.02 5.68 -3.63
C TYR A 349 -17.10 7.12 -3.12
N ARG A 350 -18.29 7.57 -2.68
CA ARG A 350 -18.52 8.97 -2.25
C ARG A 350 -17.85 10.00 -3.19
N GLY A 351 -17.95 9.83 -4.51
CA GLY A 351 -17.35 10.73 -5.50
C GLY A 351 -15.82 10.66 -5.66
N ASN A 352 -15.12 9.84 -4.88
CA ASN A 352 -13.68 9.61 -5.02
C ASN A 352 -13.46 8.37 -5.90
N PRO A 353 -12.72 8.49 -7.02
CA PRO A 353 -12.33 7.33 -7.80
C PRO A 353 -11.30 6.50 -7.02
N PHE A 354 -11.37 5.18 -7.16
CA PHE A 354 -10.41 4.25 -6.61
C PHE A 354 -10.19 3.05 -7.54
N ILE A 355 -9.00 2.45 -7.47
CA ILE A 355 -8.63 1.23 -8.19
C ILE A 355 -8.19 0.20 -7.16
N ILE A 356 -8.62 -1.05 -7.35
CA ILE A 356 -8.13 -2.17 -6.56
C ILE A 356 -7.23 -3.05 -7.42
N GLU A 357 -6.07 -3.37 -6.89
CA GLU A 357 -5.14 -4.32 -7.47
C GLU A 357 -4.94 -5.46 -6.49
N ALA A 358 -4.91 -6.69 -6.99
CA ALA A 358 -4.69 -7.87 -6.17
C ALA A 358 -3.63 -8.75 -6.81
N ALA A 359 -2.87 -9.46 -5.99
CA ALA A 359 -1.94 -10.47 -6.46
C ALA A 359 -1.83 -11.63 -5.48
N ILE A 360 -1.49 -12.79 -6.01
CA ILE A 360 -1.32 -14.03 -5.26
C ILE A 360 0.02 -14.66 -5.65
N ALA A 361 0.82 -14.99 -4.64
CA ALA A 361 1.99 -15.85 -4.78
C ALA A 361 1.73 -17.17 -4.05
N TYR A 362 2.05 -18.31 -4.68
CA TYR A 362 1.79 -19.64 -4.12
C TYR A 362 2.99 -20.59 -4.26
N GLY A 363 3.28 -21.35 -3.20
CA GLY A 363 4.32 -22.37 -3.15
C GLY A 363 5.70 -21.84 -2.77
N GLY A 364 6.75 -22.59 -3.11
CA GLY A 364 8.14 -22.22 -2.79
C GLY A 364 8.43 -22.39 -1.30
N ASP A 365 9.06 -21.37 -0.71
CA ASP A 365 9.50 -21.40 0.70
C ASP A 365 8.38 -21.04 1.68
N LEU A 366 7.17 -20.80 1.18
CA LEU A 366 6.00 -20.54 1.99
C LEU A 366 5.55 -21.80 2.73
N SER A 367 5.26 -21.65 4.03
CA SER A 367 4.78 -22.72 4.89
C SER A 367 3.36 -23.15 4.50
N ALA A 368 3.13 -24.46 4.40
CA ALA A 368 1.86 -25.01 3.93
C ALA A 368 0.78 -25.09 5.02
N ASP A 369 1.19 -25.12 6.28
CA ASP A 369 0.28 -25.30 7.42
C ASP A 369 -0.13 -23.98 8.09
N ASP A 370 0.59 -22.90 7.78
CA ASP A 370 0.31 -21.57 8.32
C ASP A 370 -0.88 -20.88 7.67
N SER A 371 -1.44 -19.90 8.39
CA SER A 371 -2.39 -18.97 7.82
C SER A 371 -1.72 -18.14 6.73
N VAL A 372 -2.44 -17.92 5.63
CA VAL A 372 -1.98 -17.11 4.50
C VAL A 372 -1.54 -15.72 4.96
N GLN A 373 -0.36 -15.31 4.53
CA GLN A 373 0.14 -13.96 4.78
C GLN A 373 -0.62 -12.96 3.90
N ILE A 374 -1.18 -11.92 4.50
CA ILE A 374 -1.88 -10.85 3.80
C ILE A 374 -1.05 -9.58 3.87
N MET A 375 -0.71 -9.06 2.70
CA MET A 375 -0.04 -7.78 2.52
C MET A 375 -1.09 -6.76 2.06
N ARG A 376 -1.23 -5.69 2.83
CA ARG A 376 -2.26 -4.67 2.62
C ARG A 376 -1.59 -3.35 2.27
N PHE A 377 -2.02 -2.73 1.18
CA PHE A 377 -1.45 -1.48 0.72
C PHE A 377 -2.53 -0.45 0.42
N ALA A 378 -2.22 0.81 0.72
CA ALA A 378 -3.02 1.96 0.32
C ALA A 378 -2.11 3.04 -0.27
N ASN A 379 -2.38 3.50 -1.49
CA ASN A 379 -1.57 4.49 -2.20
C ASN A 379 -0.05 4.17 -2.16
N ARG A 380 0.32 2.91 -2.44
CA ARG A 380 1.71 2.39 -2.36
C ARG A 380 2.36 2.39 -0.97
N VAL A 381 1.59 2.60 0.10
CA VAL A 381 2.07 2.54 1.49
C VAL A 381 1.60 1.23 2.14
N PRO A 382 2.51 0.45 2.76
CA PRO A 382 2.16 -0.74 3.52
C PRO A 382 1.31 -0.45 4.77
N LEU A 383 0.34 -1.33 5.06
CA LEU A 383 -0.51 -1.28 6.24
C LEU A 383 -0.24 -2.51 7.13
N LEU A 384 0.59 -2.36 8.16
CA LEU A 384 1.01 -3.48 9.03
C LEU A 384 0.07 -3.72 10.23
N TYR A 385 -0.49 -2.65 10.81
CA TYR A 385 -1.29 -2.68 12.04
C TYR A 385 -2.80 -2.72 11.78
N GLN A 386 -3.59 -3.05 12.82
CA GLN A 386 -5.06 -3.08 12.78
C GLN A 386 -5.66 -3.97 11.68
N LYS A 387 -5.09 -5.17 11.46
CA LYS A 387 -5.59 -6.12 10.46
C LYS A 387 -7.09 -6.42 10.65
N GLY A 388 -7.58 -6.51 11.88
CA GLY A 388 -9.00 -6.83 12.17
C GLY A 388 -10.00 -5.75 11.76
N ALA A 389 -9.60 -4.48 11.73
CA ALA A 389 -10.47 -3.35 11.39
C ALA A 389 -10.39 -2.92 9.92
N CYS A 390 -9.70 -3.71 9.08
CA CYS A 390 -9.44 -3.36 7.70
C CYS A 390 -10.40 -4.06 6.74
N ALA A 391 -10.99 -3.29 5.82
CA ALA A 391 -11.85 -3.79 4.75
C ALA A 391 -11.16 -4.86 3.87
N ILE A 392 -9.83 -4.76 3.66
CA ILE A 392 -9.08 -5.77 2.90
C ILE A 392 -9.13 -7.13 3.62
N SER A 393 -8.79 -7.15 4.91
CA SER A 393 -8.77 -8.38 5.71
C SER A 393 -10.14 -9.04 5.76
N GLU A 394 -11.18 -8.23 5.97
CA GLU A 394 -12.56 -8.71 5.97
C GLU A 394 -12.96 -9.27 4.59
N SER A 395 -12.53 -8.63 3.51
CA SER A 395 -12.79 -9.10 2.14
C SER A 395 -12.11 -10.43 1.85
N VAL A 396 -10.88 -10.64 2.36
CA VAL A 396 -10.18 -11.92 2.26
C VAL A 396 -10.92 -13.00 3.05
N ILE A 397 -11.34 -12.73 4.29
CA ILE A 397 -12.10 -13.69 5.12
C ILE A 397 -13.45 -14.05 4.46
N LYS A 398 -14.17 -13.05 3.93
CA LYS A 398 -15.48 -13.23 3.27
C LYS A 398 -15.40 -13.92 1.90
N THR A 399 -14.21 -14.04 1.31
CA THR A 399 -14.03 -14.75 0.03
C THR A 399 -13.96 -16.25 0.29
N ASN A 400 -14.70 -17.05 -0.48
CA ASN A 400 -14.73 -18.51 -0.30
C ASN A 400 -13.52 -19.16 -1.00
N TRP A 401 -12.42 -19.31 -0.28
CA TRP A 401 -11.16 -19.84 -0.81
C TRP A 401 -11.18 -21.35 -1.05
N ARG A 402 -12.14 -22.08 -0.48
CA ARG A 402 -12.32 -23.52 -0.71
C ARG A 402 -12.62 -23.83 -2.18
N ASN A 403 -13.34 -22.93 -2.85
CA ASN A 403 -13.61 -23.04 -4.29
C ASN A 403 -12.32 -22.96 -5.12
N TYR A 404 -11.31 -22.25 -4.60
CA TYR A 404 -9.99 -22.07 -5.20
C TYR A 404 -8.92 -23.04 -4.66
N LYS A 405 -9.36 -24.14 -4.04
CA LYS A 405 -8.52 -25.25 -3.55
C LYS A 405 -7.60 -24.92 -2.36
N LEU A 406 -7.81 -23.80 -1.68
CA LEU A 406 -7.19 -23.53 -0.38
C LEU A 406 -8.06 -24.06 0.77
N ARG A 407 -7.43 -24.35 1.91
CA ARG A 407 -8.14 -24.74 3.14
C ARG A 407 -8.58 -23.46 3.85
N GLN A 408 -9.75 -23.48 4.48
CA GLN A 408 -10.26 -22.32 5.23
C GLN A 408 -11.26 -22.80 6.28
N SER A 409 -11.05 -22.44 7.54
CA SER A 409 -12.02 -22.62 8.63
C SER A 409 -13.11 -21.53 8.57
N ARG A 410 -14.18 -21.65 9.37
CA ARG A 410 -15.29 -20.68 9.30
C ARG A 410 -14.82 -19.32 9.84
N ASN A 411 -15.04 -18.26 9.06
CA ASN A 411 -14.71 -16.87 9.43
C ASN A 411 -13.24 -16.63 9.79
N SER A 412 -12.32 -17.40 9.20
CA SER A 412 -10.88 -17.27 9.39
C SER A 412 -10.17 -17.02 8.06
N TYR A 413 -8.89 -16.66 8.15
CA TYR A 413 -8.02 -16.62 6.98
C TYR A 413 -7.86 -18.02 6.37
N PRO A 414 -7.68 -18.11 5.05
CA PRO A 414 -7.29 -19.36 4.44
C PRO A 414 -5.94 -19.83 4.98
N THR A 415 -5.71 -21.14 4.95
CA THR A 415 -4.44 -21.79 5.27
C THR A 415 -3.84 -22.42 4.02
N GLY A 416 -2.53 -22.31 3.89
CA GLY A 416 -1.78 -22.78 2.73
C GLY A 416 -0.54 -21.93 2.44
N PRO A 417 0.36 -22.43 1.57
CA PRO A 417 1.61 -21.76 1.21
C PRO A 417 1.33 -20.65 0.21
N CYS A 418 0.69 -19.58 0.68
CA CYS A 418 0.16 -18.52 -0.16
C CYS A 418 0.37 -17.16 0.51
N VAL A 419 0.68 -16.16 -0.31
CA VAL A 419 0.68 -14.74 0.07
C VAL A 419 -0.35 -14.03 -0.79
N ILE A 420 -1.21 -13.23 -0.16
CA ILE A 420 -2.22 -12.41 -0.84
C ILE A 420 -1.84 -10.95 -0.65
N LEU A 421 -1.62 -10.26 -1.76
CA LEU A 421 -1.41 -8.82 -1.81
C LEU A 421 -2.68 -8.13 -2.29
N VAL A 422 -3.10 -7.07 -1.60
CA VAL A 422 -4.17 -6.19 -2.06
C VAL A 422 -3.74 -4.73 -1.90
N HIS A 423 -3.87 -3.98 -2.98
CA HIS A 423 -3.56 -2.56 -3.05
C HIS A 423 -4.81 -1.77 -3.41
N MET A 424 -5.08 -0.70 -2.66
CA MET A 424 -6.07 0.32 -3.01
C MET A 424 -5.37 1.62 -3.39
N ALA A 425 -5.57 2.08 -4.62
CA ALA A 425 -5.14 3.40 -5.09
C ALA A 425 -6.34 4.34 -5.17
N SER A 426 -6.25 5.52 -4.55
CA SER A 426 -7.33 6.51 -4.53
C SER A 426 -6.80 7.91 -4.24
N THR A 427 -7.51 8.95 -4.70
CA THR A 427 -7.22 10.35 -4.34
C THR A 427 -7.41 10.58 -2.84
N TRP A 428 -8.45 9.96 -2.29
CA TRP A 428 -8.71 9.93 -0.87
C TRP A 428 -8.84 8.47 -0.43
N VAL A 429 -8.09 8.01 0.58
CA VAL A 429 -8.29 6.67 1.14
C VAL A 429 -9.10 6.81 2.43
N PRO A 430 -10.19 6.06 2.63
CA PRO A 430 -11.01 6.21 3.81
C PRO A 430 -10.38 5.42 4.96
N PHE A 431 -9.47 6.03 5.70
CA PHE A 431 -8.87 5.40 6.87
C PHE A 431 -9.83 5.38 8.07
N THR A 432 -9.69 4.37 8.93
CA THR A 432 -10.44 4.28 10.20
C THR A 432 -9.93 5.24 11.28
N SER A 433 -8.66 5.63 11.18
CA SER A 433 -7.97 6.55 12.10
C SER A 433 -6.97 7.43 11.36
N GLU A 434 -6.54 8.51 12.01
CA GLU A 434 -5.54 9.47 11.52
C GLU A 434 -4.15 8.83 11.34
N ALA A 435 -3.87 7.74 12.05
CA ALA A 435 -2.63 6.95 11.91
C ALA A 435 -2.55 6.13 10.60
N LYS A 436 -3.64 6.09 9.82
CA LYS A 436 -3.72 5.45 8.49
C LYS A 436 -3.31 3.97 8.48
N GLU A 437 -3.91 3.16 9.35
CA GLU A 437 -3.52 1.75 9.53
C GLU A 437 -4.49 0.74 8.88
N ALA A 438 -5.74 1.15 8.70
CA ALA A 438 -6.79 0.30 8.17
C ALA A 438 -7.75 1.11 7.30
N ILE A 439 -8.23 0.47 6.24
CA ILE A 439 -9.23 1.01 5.32
C ILE A 439 -10.61 0.69 5.89
N ALA A 440 -11.48 1.69 5.96
CA ALA A 440 -12.84 1.57 6.48
C ALA A 440 -13.76 0.72 5.59
N HIS A 441 -14.78 0.15 6.22
CA HIS A 441 -15.71 -0.81 5.61
C HIS A 441 -16.79 -0.11 4.78
N TYR A 442 -16.49 0.20 3.52
CA TYR A 442 -17.48 0.65 2.54
C TYR A 442 -17.94 -0.50 1.65
N PRO A 443 -19.27 -0.67 1.41
CA PRO A 443 -19.79 -1.75 0.56
C PRO A 443 -19.19 -1.77 -0.84
N GLU A 444 -18.99 -0.59 -1.44
CA GLU A 444 -18.42 -0.42 -2.78
C GLU A 444 -16.97 -0.92 -2.84
N ILE A 445 -16.17 -0.59 -1.82
CA ILE A 445 -14.77 -1.00 -1.70
C ILE A 445 -14.67 -2.50 -1.45
N ILE A 446 -15.44 -3.03 -0.51
CA ILE A 446 -15.44 -4.49 -0.19
C ILE A 446 -15.87 -5.30 -1.41
N LYS A 447 -16.88 -4.84 -2.15
CA LYS A 447 -17.33 -5.49 -3.38
C LYS A 447 -16.20 -5.59 -4.40
N GLU A 448 -15.49 -4.49 -4.66
CA GLU A 448 -14.43 -4.47 -5.67
C GLU A 448 -13.20 -5.28 -5.24
N ILE A 449 -12.83 -5.25 -3.96
CA ILE A 449 -11.76 -6.10 -3.43
C ILE A 449 -12.10 -7.58 -3.60
N LYS A 450 -13.33 -7.99 -3.33
CA LYS A 450 -13.76 -9.38 -3.54
C LYS A 450 -13.65 -9.79 -5.01
N LEU A 451 -14.08 -8.93 -5.94
CA LEU A 451 -13.99 -9.22 -7.37
C LEU A 451 -12.54 -9.41 -7.82
N ALA A 452 -11.63 -8.54 -7.37
CA ALA A 452 -10.19 -8.68 -7.63
C ALA A 452 -9.63 -10.00 -7.07
N LEU A 453 -9.95 -10.34 -5.82
CA LEU A 453 -9.50 -11.58 -5.19
C LEU A 453 -10.06 -12.83 -5.89
N GLN A 454 -11.31 -12.78 -6.36
CA GLN A 454 -11.93 -13.88 -7.09
C GLN A 454 -11.29 -14.10 -8.47
N GLU A 455 -10.82 -13.04 -9.12
CA GLU A 455 -10.07 -13.13 -10.38
C GLU A 455 -8.75 -13.85 -10.19
N CYS A 456 -7.91 -13.40 -9.26
CA CYS A 456 -6.66 -14.10 -8.91
C CYS A 456 -6.92 -15.52 -8.36
N GLY A 457 -8.01 -15.71 -7.60
CA GLY A 457 -8.42 -17.01 -7.07
C GLY A 457 -8.76 -18.02 -8.16
N ARG A 458 -9.41 -17.57 -9.26
CA ARG A 458 -9.68 -18.43 -10.43
C ARG A 458 -8.38 -18.91 -11.08
N ASP A 459 -7.39 -18.05 -11.19
CA ASP A 459 -6.08 -18.38 -11.78
C ASP A 459 -5.32 -19.38 -10.92
N LEU A 460 -5.27 -19.12 -9.60
CA LEU A 460 -4.71 -20.05 -8.63
C LEU A 460 -5.42 -21.40 -8.69
N GLY A 461 -6.75 -21.40 -8.74
CA GLY A 461 -7.55 -22.62 -8.85
C GLY A 461 -7.22 -23.45 -10.10
N ARG A 462 -6.98 -22.79 -11.25
CA ARG A 462 -6.52 -23.45 -12.49
C ARG A 462 -5.14 -24.06 -12.33
N TYR A 463 -4.19 -23.34 -11.74
CA TYR A 463 -2.84 -23.84 -11.45
C TYR A 463 -2.87 -25.06 -10.53
N LEU A 464 -3.58 -24.99 -9.39
CA LEU A 464 -3.67 -26.09 -8.42
C LEU A 464 -4.41 -27.31 -8.99
N ALA A 465 -5.42 -27.09 -9.82
CA ALA A 465 -6.10 -28.18 -10.52
C ALA A 465 -5.14 -28.91 -11.48
N LYS A 466 -4.32 -28.16 -12.23
CA LYS A 466 -3.28 -28.73 -13.10
C LYS A 466 -2.23 -29.48 -12.30
N LYS A 467 -1.68 -28.89 -11.21
CA LYS A 467 -0.70 -29.55 -10.32
C LYS A 467 -1.24 -30.83 -9.71
N LYS A 468 -2.50 -30.82 -9.24
CA LYS A 468 -3.16 -32.03 -8.68
C LYS A 468 -3.41 -33.10 -9.74
N ARG A 469 -3.77 -32.72 -10.97
CA ARG A 469 -3.93 -33.66 -12.10
C ARG A 469 -2.61 -34.35 -12.41
N ILE A 470 -1.52 -33.58 -12.52
CA ILE A 470 -0.18 -34.10 -12.78
C ILE A 470 0.27 -35.06 -11.66
N LYS A 471 0.12 -34.67 -10.38
CA LYS A 471 0.47 -35.53 -9.24
C LYS A 471 -0.32 -36.84 -9.21
N ARG A 472 -1.60 -36.84 -9.58
CA ARG A 472 -2.41 -38.06 -9.69
C ARG A 472 -1.93 -38.97 -10.81
N GLU A 473 -1.58 -38.42 -11.96
CA GLU A 473 -1.06 -39.20 -13.09
C GLU A 473 0.30 -39.81 -12.74
N LEU A 474 1.19 -39.06 -12.09
CA LEU A 474 2.48 -39.57 -11.59
C LEU A 474 2.29 -40.71 -10.59
N LYS A 475 1.40 -40.55 -9.61
CA LYS A 475 1.09 -41.64 -8.67
C LYS A 475 0.56 -42.89 -9.38
N LYS A 476 -0.30 -42.73 -10.38
CA LYS A 476 -0.80 -43.87 -11.16
C LYS A 476 0.32 -44.57 -11.92
N ILE A 477 1.26 -43.82 -12.51
CA ILE A 477 2.44 -44.39 -13.18
C ILE A 477 3.30 -45.17 -12.18
N ASP A 478 3.56 -44.61 -11.01
CA ASP A 478 4.32 -45.27 -9.94
C ASP A 478 3.62 -46.56 -9.47
N TYR A 479 2.31 -46.51 -9.19
CA TYR A 479 1.53 -47.70 -8.83
C TYR A 479 1.59 -48.76 -9.92
N ILE A 480 1.31 -48.43 -11.18
CA ILE A 480 1.32 -49.43 -12.25
C ILE A 480 2.73 -50.00 -12.46
N SER A 481 3.77 -49.17 -12.35
CA SER A 481 5.17 -49.64 -12.45
C SER A 481 5.53 -50.61 -11.34
N LYS A 482 5.01 -50.42 -10.12
CA LYS A 482 5.18 -51.36 -9.00
C LYS A 482 4.45 -52.68 -9.22
N TYR A 483 3.27 -52.66 -9.85
CA TYR A 483 2.49 -53.88 -10.13
C TYR A 483 2.90 -54.59 -11.43
N LEU A 484 3.60 -53.91 -12.33
CA LEU A 484 4.01 -54.44 -13.63
C LEU A 484 4.76 -55.77 -13.52
N PRO A 485 5.78 -55.92 -12.64
CA PRO A 485 6.52 -57.19 -12.53
C PRO A 485 5.64 -58.34 -12.04
N HIS A 486 4.69 -58.07 -11.14
CA HIS A 486 3.75 -59.07 -10.65
C HIS A 486 2.80 -59.55 -11.74
N VAL A 487 2.34 -58.64 -12.61
CA VAL A 487 1.51 -58.99 -13.77
C VAL A 487 2.32 -59.82 -14.78
N SER A 488 3.58 -59.46 -15.03
CA SER A 488 4.47 -60.22 -15.90
C SER A 488 4.73 -61.64 -15.37
N ILE A 489 4.93 -61.80 -14.05
CA ILE A 489 5.08 -63.12 -13.41
C ILE A 489 3.79 -63.94 -13.52
N ALA A 490 2.63 -63.34 -13.27
CA ALA A 490 1.35 -64.04 -13.39
C ALA A 490 1.09 -64.49 -14.85
N LEU A 491 1.38 -63.64 -15.83
CA LEU A 491 1.27 -63.97 -17.25
C LEU A 491 2.26 -65.05 -17.67
N LYS A 492 3.48 -65.03 -17.12
CA LYS A 492 4.46 -66.13 -17.31
C LYS A 492 3.88 -67.46 -16.87
N ASN A 493 3.28 -67.52 -15.68
CA ASN A 493 2.73 -68.75 -15.13
C ASN A 493 1.47 -69.25 -15.85
N ILE A 494 0.63 -68.34 -16.38
CA ILE A 494 -0.61 -68.71 -17.07
C ILE A 494 -0.34 -69.18 -18.51
N LEU A 495 0.61 -68.53 -19.20
CA LEU A 495 0.91 -68.78 -20.61
C LEU A 495 2.15 -69.67 -20.81
N ASP A 496 2.73 -70.17 -19.72
CA ASP A 496 3.92 -71.03 -19.68
C ASP A 496 5.11 -70.45 -20.49
N LEU A 497 5.40 -69.17 -20.25
CA LEU A 497 6.41 -68.41 -20.99
C LEU A 497 7.82 -68.57 -20.40
N ASP A 498 8.84 -68.46 -21.25
CA ASP A 498 10.25 -68.43 -20.83
C ASP A 498 10.62 -67.09 -20.16
N ASP A 499 11.69 -67.06 -19.36
CA ASP A 499 12.17 -65.83 -18.70
C ASP A 499 12.51 -64.71 -19.70
N SER A 500 13.06 -65.05 -20.87
CA SER A 500 13.31 -64.08 -21.93
C SER A 500 12.03 -63.47 -22.52
N GLN A 501 10.95 -64.25 -22.58
CA GLN A 501 9.65 -63.78 -23.08
C GLN A 501 8.93 -62.93 -22.04
N LYS A 502 9.07 -63.26 -20.75
CA LYS A 502 8.61 -62.43 -19.63
C LYS A 502 9.27 -61.05 -19.66
N ASP A 503 10.59 -60.97 -19.82
CA ASP A 503 11.31 -59.69 -19.83
C ASP A 503 10.92 -58.82 -21.04
N ARG A 504 10.74 -59.44 -22.22
CA ARG A 504 10.20 -58.74 -23.41
C ARG A 504 8.77 -58.25 -23.20
N LEU A 505 7.94 -59.04 -22.52
CA LEU A 505 6.57 -58.67 -22.20
C LEU A 505 6.52 -57.51 -21.21
N GLU A 506 7.40 -57.50 -20.21
CA GLU A 506 7.52 -56.41 -19.25
C GLU A 506 7.98 -55.11 -19.93
N GLU A 507 9.00 -55.17 -20.81
CA GLU A 507 9.43 -54.03 -21.62
C GLU A 507 8.32 -53.54 -22.57
N TYR A 508 7.57 -54.46 -23.19
CA TYR A 508 6.44 -54.13 -24.05
C TYR A 508 5.32 -53.44 -23.28
N LEU A 509 4.91 -53.98 -22.12
CA LEU A 509 3.89 -53.38 -21.26
C LEU A 509 4.32 -52.00 -20.75
N ARG A 510 5.61 -51.84 -20.45
CA ARG A 510 6.19 -50.55 -20.07
C ARG A 510 6.14 -49.55 -21.24
N ALA A 511 6.49 -49.98 -22.44
CA ALA A 511 6.41 -49.16 -23.65
C ALA A 511 4.97 -48.77 -24.02
N VAL A 512 4.00 -49.66 -23.84
CA VAL A 512 2.56 -49.37 -24.04
C VAL A 512 2.06 -48.35 -23.01
N LEU A 513 2.52 -48.45 -21.76
CA LEU A 513 2.21 -47.50 -20.70
C LEU A 513 2.77 -46.10 -21.00
N GLU A 514 4.01 -46.03 -21.49
CA GLU A 514 4.64 -44.78 -21.92
C GLU A 514 3.94 -44.20 -23.15
N LYS A 515 3.60 -45.02 -24.16
CA LYS A 515 3.00 -44.57 -25.43
C LYS A 515 1.56 -44.09 -25.25
N SER A 516 0.74 -44.80 -24.47
CA SER A 516 -0.65 -44.39 -24.19
C SER A 516 -0.77 -43.08 -23.40
N ARG A 517 0.30 -42.66 -22.70
CA ARG A 517 0.32 -41.44 -21.89
C ARG A 517 1.33 -40.39 -22.33
N SER A 518 2.08 -40.65 -23.41
CA SER A 518 3.05 -39.75 -24.04
C SER A 518 2.48 -38.39 -24.45
N MET A 519 1.19 -38.30 -24.79
CA MET A 519 0.49 -37.02 -25.05
C MET A 519 0.45 -36.04 -23.85
N LYS A 520 0.74 -36.50 -22.62
CA LYS A 520 0.80 -35.66 -21.41
C LYS A 520 2.23 -35.44 -20.88
N LEU A 521 3.24 -36.08 -21.49
CA LEU A 521 4.63 -36.04 -21.01
C LEU A 521 5.29 -34.66 -21.06
N PRO A 522 5.02 -33.76 -22.04
CA PRO A 522 5.60 -32.42 -22.06
C PRO A 522 5.17 -31.59 -20.83
N GLU A 523 3.87 -31.60 -20.49
CA GLU A 523 3.34 -30.90 -19.32
C GLU A 523 3.85 -31.44 -17.98
N ILE A 524 4.26 -32.72 -17.95
CA ILE A 524 4.82 -33.39 -16.78
C ILE A 524 6.31 -33.05 -16.65
N LYS A 525 7.07 -32.99 -17.75
CA LYS A 525 8.50 -32.62 -17.74
C LYS A 525 8.71 -31.16 -17.32
N ASP A 526 7.89 -30.23 -17.82
CA ASP A 526 7.93 -28.82 -17.39
C ASP A 526 7.50 -28.63 -15.93
N ALA A 527 6.65 -29.52 -15.39
CA ALA A 527 6.25 -29.48 -13.99
C ALA A 527 7.33 -30.06 -13.05
N ILE A 528 8.10 -31.05 -13.52
CA ILE A 528 9.22 -31.64 -12.77
C ILE A 528 10.42 -30.67 -12.75
N SER A 529 10.69 -29.93 -13.83
CA SER A 529 11.81 -28.98 -13.87
C SER A 529 11.62 -27.75 -12.95
N ASN A 530 10.38 -27.39 -12.63
CA ASN A 530 10.05 -26.20 -11.82
C ASN A 530 9.90 -26.49 -10.31
N ASP A 531 9.85 -27.75 -9.89
CA ASP A 531 9.64 -28.13 -8.48
C ASP A 531 10.94 -28.73 -7.92
N LYS A 532 11.80 -27.88 -7.33
CA LYS A 532 13.12 -28.28 -6.78
C LYS A 532 13.04 -29.38 -5.71
N ARG A 533 11.88 -29.61 -5.09
CA ARG A 533 11.67 -30.66 -4.08
C ARG A 533 11.43 -32.06 -4.68
N LEU A 534 11.08 -32.15 -5.97
CA LEU A 534 10.98 -33.43 -6.69
C LEU A 534 12.35 -33.97 -7.17
N ASN A 535 13.40 -33.15 -7.12
CA ASN A 535 14.77 -33.59 -7.43
C ASN A 535 15.46 -34.31 -6.27
N GLY A 536 14.86 -34.33 -5.07
CA GLY A 536 15.43 -34.95 -3.86
C GLY A 536 15.03 -36.40 -3.62
N GLU A 537 14.06 -36.94 -4.34
CA GLU A 537 13.67 -38.36 -4.26
C GLU A 537 13.55 -38.96 -5.67
N ASP A 538 14.56 -39.74 -6.05
CA ASP A 538 14.58 -40.77 -7.10
C ASP A 538 13.75 -40.56 -8.38
N PHE A 539 14.06 -39.51 -9.15
CA PHE A 539 13.73 -39.46 -10.58
C PHE A 539 14.97 -39.24 -11.45
N LYS A 540 15.99 -40.10 -11.30
CA LYS A 540 16.94 -40.35 -12.40
C LYS A 540 16.25 -41.22 -13.45
N ILE A 541 15.62 -40.59 -14.44
CA ILE A 541 15.36 -41.25 -15.71
C ILE A 541 16.74 -41.53 -16.32
N LYS A 542 17.22 -42.78 -16.19
CA LYS A 542 18.33 -43.29 -17.00
C LYS A 542 17.91 -43.16 -18.47
N LYS A 543 18.38 -42.13 -19.15
CA LYS A 543 18.57 -42.19 -20.60
C LYS A 543 19.70 -43.18 -20.84
N LYS A 544 19.48 -44.06 -21.82
CA LYS A 544 20.40 -45.13 -22.26
C LYS A 544 21.84 -44.66 -22.32
#